data_AF-A0A7T6VRG0-F1
#
_entry.id   AF-A0A7T6VRG0-F1
#
_cell.length_a   1.000
_cell.length_b   1.000
_cell.length_c   1.000
_cell.angle_alpha   90.00
_cell.angle_beta   90.00
_cell.angle_gamma   90.00
#
_symmetry.space_group_name_H-M   'P 1'
#
loop_
_entity.id
_entity.type
_entity.pdbx_description
1 polymer ?
#
loop_
_entity_poly.entity_id
_entity_poly.type
_entity_poly.pdbx_seq_one_letter_code
_entity_poly.pdbx_strand_id
1 'polypeptide(L)'
;MNYFKISDKFTVKKLNMKNINEIYRLCKTNPQYYEYSKGKLSREFVLKDLKALPKGKDYNDKYYLGFYEGNKLVAVMDLIDK
;
A
#
# COMPACT_ATOMS: atom_id res chain seq x y z
N MET A 1 15.13 3.97 -4.85
CA MET A 1 14.50 2.97 -5.75
C MET A 1 13.87 3.57 -7.02
N ASN A 2 14.10 3.00 -8.22
CA ASN A 2 13.30 3.27 -9.42
C ASN A 2 12.02 2.40 -9.43
N TYR A 3 11.07 2.73 -8.55
CA TYR A 3 9.91 1.88 -8.27
C TYR A 3 8.96 1.65 -9.46
N PHE A 4 8.95 2.54 -10.45
CA PHE A 4 8.10 2.42 -11.63
C PHE A 4 8.50 1.28 -12.58
N LYS A 5 9.67 0.66 -12.37
CA LYS A 5 10.15 -0.51 -13.13
C LYS A 5 9.86 -1.86 -12.45
N ILE A 6 9.14 -1.88 -11.33
CA ILE A 6 8.84 -3.10 -10.58
C ILE A 6 7.87 -4.03 -11.33
N SER A 7 7.10 -3.49 -12.28
CA SER A 7 6.18 -4.29 -13.10
C SER A 7 6.21 -3.81 -14.54
N ASP A 8 6.27 -4.77 -15.46
CA ASP A 8 6.08 -4.53 -16.91
C ASP A 8 4.60 -4.62 -17.32
N LYS A 9 3.72 -5.09 -16.42
CA LYS A 9 2.28 -5.31 -16.69
C LYS A 9 1.39 -4.25 -16.08
N PHE A 10 1.71 -3.76 -14.89
CA PHE A 10 0.88 -2.81 -14.15
C PHE A 10 1.56 -1.45 -14.05
N THR A 11 0.76 -0.39 -14.11
CA THR A 11 1.28 0.96 -13.80
C THR A 11 1.55 1.05 -12.31
N VAL A 12 2.80 1.29 -11.91
CA VAL A 12 3.18 1.42 -10.50
C VAL A 12 3.22 2.89 -10.10
N LYS A 13 2.51 3.25 -9.03
CA LYS A 13 2.47 4.63 -8.48
C LYS A 13 2.76 4.62 -6.97
N LYS A 14 3.47 5.63 -6.47
CA LYS A 14 3.61 5.83 -5.03
C LYS A 14 2.29 6.37 -4.47
N LEU A 15 1.77 5.68 -3.45
CA LEU A 15 0.54 6.04 -2.75
C LEU A 15 0.86 6.89 -1.52
N ASN A 16 -0.08 7.77 -1.16
CA ASN A 16 0.02 8.62 0.02
C ASN A 16 -1.34 8.76 0.71
N MET A 17 -1.42 9.65 1.71
CA MET A 17 -2.65 9.87 2.48
C MET A 17 -3.88 10.24 1.62
N LYS A 18 -3.69 10.84 0.43
CA LYS A 18 -4.80 11.13 -0.49
C LYS A 18 -5.45 9.87 -1.06
N ASN A 19 -4.75 8.74 -1.05
CA ASN A 19 -5.21 7.46 -1.59
C ASN A 19 -5.89 6.54 -0.57
N ILE A 20 -6.05 6.95 0.70
CA ILE A 20 -6.60 6.09 1.78
C ILE A 20 -7.94 5.44 1.39
N ASN A 21 -8.84 6.21 0.77
CA ASN A 21 -10.14 5.70 0.35
C ASN A 21 -10.03 4.61 -0.72
N GLU A 22 -9.06 4.73 -1.62
CA GLU A 22 -8.82 3.76 -2.68
C GLU A 22 -8.21 2.47 -2.13
N ILE A 23 -7.17 2.61 -1.28
CA ILE A 23 -6.54 1.48 -0.59
C ILE A 23 -7.57 0.74 0.25
N TYR A 24 -8.36 1.46 1.06
CA TYR A 24 -9.41 0.85 1.89
C TYR A 24 -10.43 0.04 1.06
N ARG A 25 -10.84 0.55 -0.11
CA ARG A 25 -11.74 -0.19 -1.00
C ARG A 25 -11.11 -1.49 -1.51
N LEU A 26 -9.84 -1.47 -1.90
CA LEU A 26 -9.10 -2.68 -2.29
C LEU A 26 -8.98 -3.66 -1.11
N CYS A 27 -8.58 -3.18 0.06
CA CYS A 27 -8.46 -4.02 1.25
C CYS A 27 -9.78 -4.71 1.60
N LYS A 28 -10.90 -4.00 1.44
CA LYS A 28 -12.25 -4.52 1.71
C LYS A 28 -12.64 -5.69 0.79
N THR A 29 -12.03 -5.83 -0.39
CA THR A 29 -12.27 -7.00 -1.26
C THR A 29 -11.52 -8.25 -0.79
N ASN A 30 -10.71 -8.15 0.27
CA ASN A 30 -9.89 -9.24 0.81
C ASN A 30 -10.21 -9.51 2.30
N PRO A 31 -11.49 -9.76 2.66
CA PRO A 31 -11.92 -9.80 4.07
C PRO A 31 -11.18 -10.86 4.90
N GLN A 32 -10.96 -12.06 4.35
CA GLN A 32 -10.27 -13.15 5.03
C GLN A 32 -8.85 -12.76 5.45
N TYR A 33 -8.10 -12.06 4.59
CA TYR A 33 -6.75 -11.63 4.92
C TYR A 33 -6.75 -10.73 6.16
N TYR A 34 -7.65 -9.74 6.23
CA TYR A 34 -7.69 -8.80 7.35
C TYR A 34 -8.25 -9.41 8.63
N GLU A 35 -9.19 -10.34 8.52
CA GLU A 35 -9.70 -11.12 9.65
C GLU A 35 -8.58 -11.84 10.40
N TYR A 36 -7.65 -12.46 9.67
CA TYR A 36 -6.60 -13.30 10.29
C TYR A 36 -5.24 -12.61 10.48
N SER A 37 -4.89 -11.58 9.71
CA SER A 37 -3.52 -11.02 9.72
C SER A 37 -3.35 -9.73 10.54
N LYS A 38 -4.31 -8.80 10.46
CA LYS A 38 -4.09 -7.41 10.92
C LYS A 38 -5.26 -6.77 11.67
N GLY A 39 -6.31 -7.54 11.98
CA GLY A 39 -7.46 -7.08 12.75
C GLY A 39 -8.50 -6.30 11.93
N LYS A 40 -9.36 -5.54 12.61
CA LYS A 40 -10.50 -4.88 11.97
C LYS A 40 -10.06 -3.80 10.98
N LEU A 41 -10.27 -4.07 9.69
CA LEU A 41 -10.01 -3.11 8.61
C LEU A 41 -10.83 -1.82 8.80
N SER A 42 -10.15 -0.68 8.81
CA SER A 42 -10.74 0.67 8.83
C SER A 42 -9.87 1.64 8.04
N ARG A 43 -10.34 2.87 7.80
CA ARG A 43 -9.51 3.91 7.14
C ARG A 43 -8.36 4.36 8.04
N GLU A 44 -8.60 4.41 9.34
CA GLU A 44 -7.62 4.71 10.37
C GLU A 44 -6.54 3.63 10.42
N PHE A 45 -6.93 2.36 10.25
CA PHE A 45 -6.00 1.25 10.10
C PHE A 45 -5.11 1.43 8.86
N VAL A 46 -5.68 1.73 7.69
CA VAL A 46 -4.92 1.99 6.46
C VAL A 46 -3.95 3.17 6.64
N LEU A 47 -4.37 4.25 7.30
CA LEU A 47 -3.51 5.39 7.61
C LEU A 47 -2.34 4.99 8.52
N LYS A 48 -2.59 4.15 9.54
CA LYS A 48 -1.55 3.63 10.42
C LYS A 48 -0.56 2.73 9.65
N ASP A 49 -1.05 1.82 8.83
CA ASP A 49 -0.23 0.92 8.00
C ASP A 49 0.66 1.72 7.02
N LEU A 50 0.10 2.75 6.38
CA LEU A 50 0.84 3.65 5.49
C LEU A 50 1.95 4.44 6.21
N LYS A 51 1.80 4.72 7.51
CA LYS A 51 2.79 5.43 8.33
C LYS A 51 3.76 4.51 9.07
N ALA A 52 3.48 3.21 9.12
CA ALA A 52 4.29 2.28 9.89
C ALA A 52 5.71 2.18 9.30
N LEU A 53 6.71 2.32 10.16
CA LEU A 53 8.11 2.22 9.80
C LEU A 53 8.83 1.27 10.76
N PRO A 54 9.72 0.40 10.27
CA PRO A 54 10.64 -0.34 11.13
C PRO A 54 11.54 0.59 11.93
N LYS A 55 12.05 0.11 13.07
CA LYS A 55 13.01 0.88 13.88
C LYS A 55 14.27 1.19 13.05
N GLY A 56 14.70 2.44 13.06
CA GLY A 56 15.91 2.90 12.37
C GLY A 56 15.72 3.21 10.88
N LYS A 57 14.49 3.24 10.37
CA LYS A 57 14.16 3.62 8.99
C LYS A 57 13.48 4.98 8.91
N ASP A 58 13.70 5.68 7.81
CA ASP A 58 13.07 6.96 7.50
C ASP A 58 11.96 6.80 6.44
N TYR A 59 11.11 7.81 6.29
CA TYR A 59 10.08 7.83 5.25
C TYR A 59 10.65 7.88 3.83
N ASN A 60 11.90 8.35 3.66
CA ASN A 60 12.62 8.26 2.39
C ASN A 60 12.92 6.82 1.98
N ASP A 61 13.03 5.91 2.95
CA ASP A 61 13.26 4.48 2.73
C ASP A 61 11.96 3.75 2.41
N LYS A 62 10.79 4.36 2.67
CA LYS A 62 9.48 3.73 2.51
C LYS A 62 8.82 4.07 1.18
N TYR A 63 8.36 3.01 0.52
CA TYR A 63 7.61 3.04 -0.72
C TYR A 63 6.33 2.24 -0.54
N TYR A 64 5.23 2.92 -0.22
CA TYR A 64 3.90 2.34 -0.33
C TYR A 64 3.46 2.47 -1.79
N LEU A 65 3.44 1.36 -2.52
CA LEU A 65 3.23 1.33 -3.95
C LEU A 65 1.87 0.73 -4.28
N GLY A 66 1.17 1.35 -5.23
CA GLY A 66 -0.05 0.84 -5.83
C GLY A 66 0.22 0.34 -7.24
N PHE A 67 -0.34 -0.82 -7.56
CA PHE A 67 -0.30 -1.42 -8.90
C PHE A 67 -1.67 -1.21 -9.54
N TYR A 68 -1.66 -0.59 -10.72
CA TYR A 68 -2.87 -0.22 -11.44
C TYR A 68 -3.00 -1.00 -12.75
N GLU A 69 -4.19 -1.54 -12.97
CA GLU A 69 -4.67 -2.02 -14.28
C GLU A 69 -5.62 -0.95 -14.85
N GLY A 70 -5.13 -0.18 -15.81
CA GLY A 70 -5.79 1.07 -16.23
C GLY A 70 -5.91 2.05 -15.05
N ASN A 71 -7.14 2.42 -14.70
CA ASN A 71 -7.43 3.33 -13.57
C ASN A 71 -7.79 2.61 -12.26
N LYS A 72 -7.77 1.28 -12.25
CA LYS A 72 -8.16 0.49 -11.07
C LYS A 72 -6.93 0.08 -10.28
N LEU A 73 -6.87 0.46 -9.01
CA LEU A 73 -5.90 -0.10 -8.06
C LEU A 73 -6.23 -1.58 -7.80
N VAL A 74 -5.31 -2.48 -8.13
CA VAL A 74 -5.49 -3.94 -8.02
C VAL A 74 -4.61 -4.60 -6.96
N ALA A 75 -3.49 -3.97 -6.59
CA ALA A 75 -2.63 -4.44 -5.52
C ALA A 75 -1.90 -3.27 -4.84
N VAL A 76 -1.47 -3.50 -3.60
CA VAL A 76 -0.57 -2.61 -2.87
C VAL A 76 0.65 -3.38 -2.38
N MET A 77 1.78 -2.71 -2.26
CA MET A 77 3.01 -3.24 -1.69
C MET A 77 3.60 -2.21 -0.75
N ASP A 78 3.92 -2.64 0.47
CA ASP A 78 4.69 -1.85 1.42
C ASP A 78 6.15 -2.29 1.37
N LEU A 79 7.00 -1.44 0.79
CA LEU A 79 8.40 -1.73 0.58
C LEU A 79 9.28 -0.77 1.39
N ILE A 80 10.26 -1.34 2.10
CA ILE A 80 11.32 -0.60 2.78
C ILE A 80 12.63 -0.87 2.04
N ASP A 81 13.22 0.17 1.46
CA ASP A 81 14.53 0.14 0.80
C ASP A 81 15.66 0.34 1.83
N LYS A 82 16.92 0.18 1.39
CA LYS A 82 18.12 0.31 2.23
C LYS A 82 18.27 1.69 2.87
#